data_AF-A0A957AL78-F1
#
_entry.id   AF-A0A957AL78-F1
#
_cell.length_a   1.000
_cell.length_b   1.000
_cell.length_c   1.000
_cell.angle_alpha   90.00
_cell.angle_beta   90.00
_cell.angle_gamma   90.00
#
_symmetry.space_group_name_H-M   'P 1'
#
loop_
_entity.id
_entity.type
_entity.pdbx_description
1 polymer ?
#
loop_
_entity_poly.entity_id
_entity_poly.type
_entity_poly.pdbx_seq_one_letter_code
_entity_poly.pdbx_strand_id
1 'polypeptide(L)'
;MILSLKDACTPRKSVFDTNTRDTVYSLDDLHSIDAAEFFDENFVTSGMRTLLTEVMSRMDGSNPDANGAFLLSQSMGGGKTHNLLALGLLAMHPNLRREILQGIYPVRDFGEVRVITFSGRQNPDYGFWGDLAEQLGRSQVL
;
A
#
# COMPACT_ATOMS: atom_id res chain seq x y z
N MET A 1 -2.23 -30.18 -22.12
CA MET A 1 -0.80 -29.91 -22.42
C MET A 1 -0.46 -28.61 -21.72
N ILE A 2 0.53 -28.58 -20.84
CA ILE A 2 0.91 -27.35 -20.11
C ILE A 2 1.76 -26.50 -21.05
N LEU A 3 1.42 -25.22 -21.23
CA LEU A 3 2.19 -24.28 -22.04
C LEU A 3 3.57 -24.03 -21.43
N SER A 4 4.58 -23.76 -22.25
CA SER A 4 5.85 -23.24 -21.73
C SER A 4 5.65 -21.83 -21.18
N LEU A 5 6.51 -21.38 -20.25
CA LEU A 5 6.45 -20.00 -19.74
C LEU A 5 6.53 -18.96 -20.86
N LYS A 6 7.33 -19.23 -21.90
CA LYS A 6 7.48 -18.35 -23.07
C LYS A 6 6.19 -18.22 -23.85
N ASP A 7 5.41 -19.29 -23.94
CA ASP A 7 4.13 -19.32 -24.67
C ASP A 7 2.97 -18.84 -23.80
N ALA A 8 3.10 -18.94 -22.48
CA ALA A 8 2.06 -18.58 -21.51
C ALA A 8 2.13 -17.10 -21.07
N CYS A 9 3.31 -16.48 -21.10
CA CYS A 9 3.54 -15.14 -20.58
C CYS A 9 4.18 -14.23 -21.64
N THR A 10 3.59 -13.05 -21.85
CA THR A 10 4.24 -11.95 -22.57
C THR A 10 4.80 -10.96 -21.55
N PRO A 11 6.13 -10.86 -21.39
CA PRO A 11 6.71 -9.88 -20.46
C PRO A 11 6.35 -8.45 -20.87
N ARG A 12 6.19 -7.57 -19.89
CA ARG A 12 5.96 -6.14 -20.11
C ARG A 12 7.18 -5.52 -20.80
N LYS A 13 6.95 -4.45 -21.56
CA LYS A 13 8.06 -3.72 -22.21
C LYS A 13 9.04 -3.14 -21.18
N SER A 14 8.54 -2.69 -20.03
CA SER A 14 9.33 -2.11 -18.93
C SER A 14 10.39 -3.06 -18.38
N VAL A 15 10.15 -4.38 -18.41
CA VAL A 15 11.11 -5.41 -17.94
C VAL A 15 12.42 -5.39 -18.75
N PHE A 16 12.39 -4.87 -19.98
CA PHE A 16 13.57 -4.76 -20.83
C PHE A 16 14.24 -3.39 -20.78
N ASP A 17 13.71 -2.43 -20.01
CA ASP A 17 14.31 -1.11 -19.86
C ASP A 17 15.49 -1.17 -18.87
N THR A 18 16.70 -1.00 -19.40
CA THR A 18 17.93 -1.01 -18.60
C THR A 18 18.09 0.22 -17.70
N ASN A 19 17.29 1.28 -17.91
CA ASN A 19 17.30 2.46 -17.07
C ASN A 19 16.39 2.29 -15.83
N THR A 20 15.42 1.39 -15.89
CA THR A 20 14.55 1.07 -14.77
C THR A 20 15.35 0.27 -13.75
N ARG A 21 15.73 0.92 -12.66
CA ARG A 21 16.32 0.23 -11.52
C ARG A 21 15.19 -0.47 -10.77
N ASP A 22 15.30 -1.78 -10.65
CA ASP A 22 14.37 -2.63 -9.90
C ASP A 22 14.57 -2.41 -8.38
N THR A 23 14.30 -1.18 -7.92
CA THR A 23 14.42 -0.79 -6.52
C THR A 23 13.11 -1.07 -5.83
N VAL A 24 13.15 -1.97 -4.85
CA VAL A 24 12.03 -2.23 -3.95
C VAL A 24 11.70 -0.94 -3.20
N TYR A 25 10.47 -0.43 -3.38
CA TYR A 25 9.98 0.73 -2.66
C TYR A 25 10.12 0.55 -1.14
N SER A 26 10.55 1.62 -0.49
CA SER A 26 10.52 1.77 0.96
C SER A 26 9.19 2.39 1.40
N LEU A 27 8.92 2.42 2.70
CA LEU A 27 7.75 3.13 3.23
C LEU A 27 7.83 4.64 2.99
N ASP A 28 9.06 5.17 2.92
CA ASP A 28 9.32 6.60 2.79
C ASP A 28 8.95 7.11 1.39
N ASP A 29 8.83 6.18 0.42
CA ASP A 29 8.43 6.47 -0.95
C ASP A 29 6.91 6.56 -1.14
N LEU A 30 6.09 6.30 -0.10
CA LEU A 30 4.63 6.19 -0.25
C LEU A 30 3.99 7.36 -1.03
N HIS A 31 4.44 8.58 -0.77
CA HIS A 31 3.89 9.79 -1.37
C HIS A 31 4.47 10.12 -2.77
N SER A 32 5.54 9.44 -3.19
CA SER A 32 6.16 9.62 -4.52
C SER A 32 5.77 8.54 -5.52
N ILE A 33 5.14 7.45 -5.07
CA ILE A 33 4.70 6.33 -5.90
C ILE A 33 3.49 6.74 -6.76
N ASP A 34 3.54 6.43 -8.06
CA ASP A 34 2.35 6.42 -8.91
C ASP A 34 1.47 5.21 -8.55
N ALA A 35 0.32 5.48 -7.96
CA ALA A 35 -0.57 4.43 -7.48
C ALA A 35 -1.16 3.57 -8.61
N ALA A 36 -1.42 4.14 -9.78
CA ALA A 36 -2.00 3.40 -10.89
C ALA A 36 -0.96 2.45 -11.49
N GLU A 37 0.26 2.92 -11.71
CA GLU A 37 1.39 2.09 -12.14
C GLU A 37 1.70 0.99 -11.12
N PHE A 38 1.71 1.34 -9.82
CA PHE A 38 1.91 0.37 -8.74
C PHE A 38 0.88 -0.76 -8.81
N PHE A 39 -0.42 -0.47 -8.95
CA PHE A 39 -1.43 -1.53 -9.01
C PHE A 39 -1.49 -2.25 -10.36
N ASP A 40 -1.08 -1.60 -11.46
CA ASP A 40 -0.95 -2.29 -12.74
C ASP A 40 0.14 -3.36 -12.67
N GLU A 41 1.26 -3.09 -12.01
CA GLU A 41 2.39 -4.02 -11.89
C GLU A 41 2.24 -5.08 -10.81
N ASN A 42 1.29 -4.92 -9.87
CA ASN A 42 1.19 -5.76 -8.68
C ASN A 42 -0.12 -6.54 -8.58
N PHE A 43 -0.03 -7.78 -8.10
CA PHE A 43 -1.18 -8.65 -7.94
C PHE A 43 -1.67 -8.69 -6.48
N VAL A 44 -2.98 -8.47 -6.27
CA VAL A 44 -3.61 -8.54 -4.96
C VAL A 44 -3.77 -10.01 -4.51
N THR A 45 -2.75 -10.48 -3.78
CA THR A 45 -2.70 -11.83 -3.19
C THR A 45 -3.80 -12.06 -2.16
N SER A 46 -4.09 -13.33 -1.83
CA SER A 46 -5.11 -13.67 -0.82
C SER A 46 -4.86 -13.04 0.55
N GLY A 47 -3.60 -13.02 1.01
CA GLY A 47 -3.25 -12.37 2.29
C GLY A 47 -3.49 -10.86 2.26
N MET A 48 -3.16 -10.21 1.14
CA MET A 48 -3.44 -8.79 0.94
C MET A 48 -4.95 -8.52 0.94
N ARG A 49 -5.76 -9.39 0.30
CA ARG A 49 -7.23 -9.27 0.33
C ARG A 49 -7.76 -9.24 1.76
N THR A 50 -7.29 -10.13 2.63
CA THR A 50 -7.71 -10.13 4.04
C THR A 50 -7.37 -8.82 4.73
N LEU A 51 -6.13 -8.33 4.60
CA LEU A 51 -5.71 -7.05 5.19
C LEU A 51 -6.56 -5.88 4.67
N LEU A 52 -6.72 -5.77 3.35
CA LEU A 52 -7.47 -4.69 2.73
C LEU A 52 -8.93 -4.73 3.15
N THR A 53 -9.59 -5.89 3.13
CA THR A 53 -10.99 -6.02 3.55
C THR A 53 -11.20 -5.56 5.00
N GLU A 54 -10.34 -5.96 5.93
CA GLU A 54 -10.55 -5.59 7.34
C GLU A 54 -10.24 -4.14 7.66
N VAL A 55 -9.25 -3.54 7.00
CA VAL A 55 -9.01 -2.12 7.16
C VAL A 55 -10.15 -1.32 6.52
N MET A 56 -10.56 -1.67 5.30
CA MET A 56 -11.58 -0.91 4.56
C MET A 56 -12.96 -1.02 5.19
N SER A 57 -13.33 -2.19 5.73
CA SER A 57 -14.62 -2.38 6.44
C SER A 57 -14.70 -1.59 7.73
N ARG A 58 -13.57 -1.41 8.42
CA ARG A 58 -13.47 -0.51 9.58
C ARG A 58 -13.59 0.95 9.16
N MET A 59 -12.83 1.36 8.15
CA MET A 59 -12.75 2.74 7.67
C MET A 59 -14.08 3.24 7.10
N ASP A 60 -14.80 2.38 6.41
CA ASP A 60 -16.08 2.69 5.78
C ASP A 60 -17.30 2.53 6.73
N GLY A 61 -17.03 2.14 7.99
CA GLY A 61 -18.01 2.02 9.06
C GLY A 61 -18.97 0.83 8.92
N SER A 62 -18.77 -0.07 7.95
CA SER A 62 -19.58 -1.29 7.82
C SER A 62 -19.28 -2.32 8.91
N ASN A 63 -18.05 -2.35 9.42
CA ASN A 63 -17.62 -3.21 10.51
C ASN A 63 -16.86 -2.41 11.59
N PRO A 64 -17.58 -1.72 12.50
CA PRO A 64 -16.96 -0.94 13.58
C PRO A 64 -16.11 -1.78 14.55
N ASP A 65 -16.35 -3.10 14.61
CA ASP A 65 -15.66 -4.04 15.50
C ASP A 65 -14.40 -4.65 14.86
N ALA A 66 -14.14 -4.40 13.57
CA ALA A 66 -12.90 -4.83 12.91
C ALA A 66 -11.66 -4.25 13.60
N ASN A 67 -10.54 -4.97 13.55
CA ASN A 67 -9.31 -4.56 14.25
C ASN A 67 -8.83 -3.17 13.79
N GLY A 68 -8.50 -2.30 14.74
CA GLY A 68 -7.95 -0.95 14.47
C GLY A 68 -6.43 -0.89 14.41
N ALA A 69 -5.75 -1.98 14.75
CA ALA A 69 -4.30 -2.08 14.76
C ALA A 69 -3.87 -3.43 14.19
N PHE A 70 -2.88 -3.41 13.29
CA PHE A 70 -2.39 -4.60 12.62
C PHE A 70 -0.89 -4.72 12.84
N LEU A 71 -0.45 -5.85 13.39
CA LEU A 71 0.95 -6.24 13.42
C LEU A 71 1.18 -7.25 12.29
N LEU A 72 1.93 -6.84 11.27
CA LEU A 72 2.30 -7.73 10.17
C LEU A 72 3.46 -8.65 10.62
N SER A 73 3.15 -9.71 11.36
CA SER A 73 4.08 -10.79 11.69
C SER A 73 4.26 -11.71 10.46
N GLN A 74 5.49 -12.07 10.14
CA GLN A 74 5.91 -12.61 8.85
C GLN A 74 5.02 -13.72 8.26
N SER A 75 4.67 -13.58 6.98
CA SER A 75 4.33 -14.68 6.07
C SER A 75 5.44 -14.75 5.03
N MET A 76 6.17 -15.85 4.98
CA MET A 76 7.05 -16.32 3.89
C MET A 76 7.37 -15.28 2.78
N GLY A 77 8.44 -14.49 2.95
CA GLY A 77 9.06 -13.73 1.83
C GLY A 77 8.58 -12.28 1.57
N GLY A 78 8.86 -11.35 2.49
CA GLY A 78 9.15 -9.93 2.13
C GLY A 78 7.98 -8.95 1.94
N GLY A 79 6.75 -9.39 1.72
CA GLY A 79 5.64 -8.50 1.31
C GLY A 79 5.06 -7.51 2.35
N LYS A 80 5.71 -7.27 3.50
CA LYS A 80 5.15 -6.38 4.54
C LYS A 80 5.08 -4.93 4.09
N THR A 81 6.23 -4.39 3.66
CA THR A 81 6.30 -3.04 3.10
C THR A 81 5.35 -2.90 1.93
N HIS A 82 5.32 -3.90 1.05
CA HIS A 82 4.41 -3.92 -0.09
C HIS A 82 2.92 -3.87 0.30
N ASN A 83 2.51 -4.63 1.32
CA ASN A 83 1.14 -4.57 1.84
C ASN A 83 0.81 -3.22 2.47
N LEU A 84 1.75 -2.61 3.19
CA LEU A 84 1.57 -1.28 3.77
C LEU A 84 1.46 -0.21 2.69
N LEU A 85 2.28 -0.29 1.64
CA LEU A 85 2.21 0.61 0.48
C LEU A 85 0.88 0.46 -0.26
N ALA A 86 0.49 -0.78 -0.59
CA ALA A 86 -0.81 -1.05 -1.22
C ALA A 86 -1.98 -0.50 -0.39
N LEU A 87 -1.96 -0.73 0.93
CA LEU A 87 -2.98 -0.19 1.82
C LEU A 87 -2.99 1.34 1.84
N GLY A 88 -1.81 1.96 1.96
CA GLY A 88 -1.66 3.41 1.98
C GLY A 88 -2.15 4.06 0.69
N LEU A 89 -1.74 3.54 -0.47
CA LEU A 89 -2.15 4.04 -1.79
C LEU A 89 -3.67 3.92 -1.97
N LEU A 90 -4.31 2.81 -1.58
CA LEU A 90 -5.77 2.68 -1.66
C LEU A 90 -6.51 3.61 -0.70
N ALA A 91 -5.95 3.88 0.48
CA ALA A 91 -6.53 4.83 1.42
C ALA A 91 -6.50 6.27 0.85
N MET A 92 -5.39 6.66 0.22
CA MET A 92 -5.19 7.99 -0.39
C MET A 92 -5.95 8.19 -1.71
N HIS A 93 -6.27 7.13 -2.46
CA HIS A 93 -6.88 7.25 -3.80
C HIS A 93 -8.26 6.61 -3.90
N PRO A 94 -9.36 7.34 -3.62
CA PRO A 94 -10.73 6.79 -3.65
C PRO A 94 -11.16 6.15 -4.97
N ASN A 95 -10.66 6.67 -6.10
CA ASN A 95 -10.98 6.11 -7.42
C ASN A 95 -10.35 4.72 -7.62
N LEU A 96 -9.04 4.60 -7.37
CA LEU A 96 -8.34 3.32 -7.42
C LEU A 96 -8.86 2.36 -6.37
N ARG A 97 -9.24 2.84 -5.18
CA ARG A 97 -9.86 2.03 -4.13
C ARG A 97 -11.08 1.27 -4.62
N ARG A 98 -11.98 1.93 -5.35
CA ARG A 98 -13.18 1.27 -5.92
C ARG A 98 -12.82 0.26 -7.00
N GLU A 99 -11.85 0.58 -7.85
CA GLU A 99 -11.40 -0.29 -8.94
C GLU A 99 -10.71 -1.56 -8.42
N ILE A 100 -9.70 -1.40 -7.57
CA ILE A 100 -8.88 -2.51 -7.07
C ILE A 100 -9.67 -3.43 -6.12
N LEU A 101 -10.61 -2.88 -5.34
CA LEU A 101 -11.46 -3.68 -4.45
C LEU A 101 -12.66 -4.31 -5.17
N GLN A 102 -12.84 -4.08 -6.47
CA GLN A 102 -13.92 -4.70 -7.23
C GLN A 102 -13.80 -6.23 -7.18
N GLY A 103 -14.87 -6.89 -6.71
CA GLY A 103 -14.88 -8.34 -6.51
C GLY A 103 -14.05 -8.85 -5.32
N ILE A 104 -13.47 -7.95 -4.52
CA ILE A 104 -12.82 -8.25 -3.24
C ILE A 104 -13.73 -7.86 -2.08
N TYR A 105 -14.14 -6.59 -2.04
CA TYR A 105 -14.92 -6.03 -0.96
C TYR A 105 -15.72 -4.80 -1.45
N PRO A 106 -17.04 -4.74 -1.25
CA PRO A 106 -17.88 -3.62 -1.69
C PRO A 106 -17.72 -2.41 -0.75
N VAL A 107 -16.59 -1.71 -0.88
CA VAL A 107 -16.23 -0.58 -0.04
C VAL A 107 -17.22 0.58 -0.17
N ARG A 108 -17.67 1.13 0.97
CA ARG A 108 -18.44 2.38 0.98
C ARG A 108 -17.51 3.58 0.86
N ASP A 109 -18.02 4.69 0.34
CA ASP A 109 -17.21 5.89 0.23
C ASP A 109 -17.01 6.56 1.59
N PHE A 110 -15.76 6.82 1.92
CA PHE A 110 -15.33 7.59 3.10
C PHE A 110 -14.35 8.71 2.73
N GLY A 111 -14.27 9.05 1.43
CA GLY A 111 -13.39 10.11 0.94
C GLY A 111 -11.91 9.75 0.94
N GLU A 112 -11.07 10.77 0.78
CA GLU A 112 -9.62 10.65 0.82
C GLU A 112 -9.12 10.57 2.26
N VAL A 113 -8.17 9.65 2.50
CA VAL A 113 -7.55 9.47 3.81
C VAL A 113 -6.13 10.00 3.76
N ARG A 114 -5.81 10.90 4.68
CA ARG A 114 -4.43 11.29 4.94
C ARG A 114 -3.71 10.12 5.59
N VAL A 115 -2.67 9.62 4.92
CA VAL A 115 -1.78 8.58 5.43
C VAL A 115 -0.46 9.22 5.84
N ILE A 116 0.10 8.78 6.96
CA ILE A 116 1.43 9.16 7.44
C ILE A 116 2.22 7.88 7.68
N THR A 117 3.53 7.93 7.47
CA THR A 117 4.40 6.76 7.55
C THR A 117 5.63 7.07 8.36
N PHE A 118 6.07 6.12 9.18
CA PHE A 118 7.35 6.22 9.86
C PHE A 118 8.16 4.94 9.64
N SER A 119 9.38 5.10 9.14
CA SER A 119 10.34 4.01 9.02
C SER A 119 11.33 4.08 10.17
N GLY A 120 11.48 3.00 10.94
CA GLY A 120 12.47 2.91 12.02
C GLY A 120 13.94 2.98 11.56
N ARG A 121 14.19 3.15 10.25
CA ARG A 121 15.52 3.45 9.69
C ARG A 121 15.81 4.95 9.65
N GLN A 122 14.78 5.78 9.78
CA GLN A 122 14.93 7.24 9.82
C GLN A 122 15.47 7.69 11.18
N ASN A 123 16.17 8.82 11.19
CA ASN A 123 16.67 9.47 12.39
C ASN A 123 16.38 10.99 12.33
N PRO A 124 15.10 11.40 12.48
CA PRO A 124 14.69 12.79 12.38
C PRO A 124 15.15 13.63 13.59
N ASP A 125 15.37 14.93 13.36
CA ASP A 125 15.93 15.86 14.35
C ASP A 125 15.13 15.95 15.65
N TYR A 126 13.81 15.78 15.56
CA TYR A 126 12.86 15.84 16.68
C TYR A 126 12.32 14.46 17.08
N GLY A 127 12.99 13.39 16.64
CA GLY A 127 12.57 12.01 16.89
C GLY A 127 11.23 11.65 16.25
N PHE A 128 10.69 10.50 16.65
CA PHE A 128 9.43 9.95 16.10
C PHE A 128 8.26 10.94 16.12
N TRP A 129 8.03 11.61 17.26
CA TRP A 129 6.91 12.55 17.40
C TRP A 129 7.09 13.81 16.57
N GLY A 130 8.33 14.28 16.42
CA GLY A 130 8.70 15.35 15.53
C GLY A 130 8.30 15.12 14.08
N ASP A 131 8.74 13.98 13.56
CA ASP A 131 8.46 13.57 12.19
C ASP A 131 6.96 13.43 11.90
N LEU A 132 6.21 12.79 12.82
CA LEU A 132 4.75 12.71 12.67
C LEU A 132 4.07 14.08 12.71
N ALA A 133 4.54 15.00 13.57
CA ALA A 133 3.99 16.35 13.64
C ALA A 133 4.24 17.11 12.33
N GLU A 134 5.42 16.96 11.73
CA GLU A 134 5.76 17.57 10.45
C GLU A 134 4.87 17.04 9.31
N GLN A 135 4.73 15.72 9.18
CA GLN A 135 3.85 15.10 8.18
C GLN A 135 2.37 15.52 8.36
N LEU A 136 1.94 15.82 9.59
CA LEU A 136 0.60 16.32 9.87
C LEU A 136 0.42 17.83 9.64
N GLY A 137 1.49 18.58 9.35
CA GLY A 137 1.47 20.04 9.29
C GLY A 137 1.24 20.69 10.66
N ARG A 138 1.78 20.08 11.72
CA ARG A 138 1.62 20.44 13.13
C ARG A 138 2.95 20.78 13.80
N SER A 139 3.99 21.15 13.07
CA SER A 139 5.33 21.43 13.61
C SER A 139 5.37 22.58 14.63
N GLN A 140 4.33 23.41 14.72
CA GLN A 140 4.21 24.48 15.72
C GLN A 140 4.06 23.99 17.17
N VAL A 141 3.82 22.69 17.39
CA VAL A 141 3.75 22.09 18.74
C VAL A 141 5.05 21.38 19.15
N LEU A 142 6.08 21.46 18.31
CA LEU A 142 7.44 20.96 18.60
C LEU A 142 8.25 22.01 19.36
#